data_AF-X0XA51-F1
#
_entry.id   AF-X0XA51-F1
#
_cell.length_a   1.000
_cell.length_b   1.000
_cell.length_c   1.000
_cell.angle_alpha   90.00
_cell.angle_beta   90.00
_cell.angle_gamma   90.00
#
_symmetry.space_group_name_H-M   'P 1'
#
loop_
_entity.id
_entity.type
_entity.pdbx_description
1 polymer ?
#
loop_
_entity_poly.entity_id
_entity_poly.type
_entity_poly.pdbx_seq_one_letter_code
_entity_poly.pdbx_strand_id
1 'polypeptide(L)'
;MSEKKKYRITVSKNGPYIVTGGLPLLKQIIKINDKGESIDWTEGQKYPDREQYALCRCGHSKNHPYCDGAHAKIKFEGTETASRDSYFERAKQIEGPELILYDVRDLCAYARFCDVDDTVWK
;
A
#
# COMPACT_ATOMS: atom_id res chain seq x y z
N MET A 1 -33.76 -2.63 8.84
CA MET A 1 -32.63 -1.68 8.68
C MET A 1 -31.36 -2.45 8.96
N SER A 2 -30.54 -2.71 7.94
CA SER A 2 -29.27 -3.43 8.12
C SER A 2 -28.30 -2.54 8.89
N GLU A 3 -27.90 -2.97 10.09
CA GLU A 3 -26.82 -2.34 10.84
C GLU A 3 -25.55 -2.41 10.00
N LYS A 4 -25.19 -1.30 9.33
CA LYS A 4 -23.92 -1.18 8.61
C LYS A 4 -22.80 -1.36 9.63
N LYS A 5 -22.19 -2.55 9.69
CA LYS A 5 -20.90 -2.77 10.38
C LYS A 5 -19.95 -1.66 9.94
N LYS A 6 -19.69 -0.69 10.81
CA LYS A 6 -18.96 0.52 10.43
C LYS A 6 -17.47 0.27 10.59
N TYR A 7 -16.93 -0.55 9.69
CA TYR A 7 -15.49 -0.67 9.53
C TYR A 7 -14.90 0.71 9.32
N ARG A 8 -13.80 1.02 9.99
CA ARG A 8 -13.20 2.35 9.94
C ARG A 8 -11.70 2.26 10.08
N ILE A 9 -11.01 2.99 9.22
CA ILE A 9 -9.57 3.27 9.32
C ILE A 9 -9.42 4.75 9.70
N THR A 10 -8.77 5.01 10.82
CA THR A 10 -8.41 6.36 11.26
C THR A 10 -6.90 6.54 11.10
N VAL A 11 -6.48 7.57 10.37
CA VAL A 11 -5.08 7.98 10.33
C VAL A 11 -4.83 8.87 11.55
N SER A 12 -4.15 8.36 12.57
CA SER A 12 -3.89 9.15 13.77
C SER A 12 -2.78 10.18 13.53
N LYS A 13 -2.90 11.36 14.15
CA LYS A 13 -1.91 12.45 14.04
C LYS A 13 -0.54 11.94 14.46
N ASN A 14 0.45 12.06 13.57
CA ASN A 14 1.85 11.66 13.82
C ASN A 14 2.01 10.22 14.32
N GLY A 15 1.03 9.35 14.01
CA GLY A 15 0.93 8.02 14.60
C GLY A 15 0.40 6.95 13.64
N PRO A 16 0.05 5.77 14.16
CA PRO A 16 -0.36 4.62 13.36
C PRO A 16 -1.70 4.79 12.64
N TYR A 17 -1.99 3.85 11.75
CA TYR A 17 -3.36 3.60 11.29
C TYR A 17 -4.12 2.83 12.36
N ILE A 18 -5.29 3.33 12.76
CA ILE A 18 -6.19 2.66 13.68
C ILE A 18 -7.33 2.02 12.88
N VAL A 19 -7.30 0.70 12.74
CA VAL A 19 -8.31 -0.09 12.01
C VAL A 19 -9.28 -0.66 13.04
N THR A 20 -10.58 -0.46 12.84
CA THR A 20 -11.64 -0.89 13.77
C THR A 20 -12.76 -1.63 13.04
N GLY A 21 -13.38 -2.59 13.73
CA GLY A 21 -14.55 -3.33 13.26
C GLY A 21 -14.30 -4.82 13.02
N GLY A 22 -13.29 -5.41 13.65
CA GLY A 22 -13.09 -6.87 13.62
C GLY A 22 -12.74 -7.42 12.24
N LEU A 23 -11.96 -6.67 11.44
CA LEU A 23 -11.55 -7.11 10.10
C LEU A 23 -10.42 -8.13 10.17
N PRO A 24 -10.45 -9.22 9.39
CA PRO A 24 -9.32 -10.15 9.33
C PRO A 24 -8.09 -9.45 8.74
N LEU A 25 -6.90 -9.83 9.21
CA LEU A 25 -5.63 -9.32 8.74
C LEU A 25 -4.75 -10.47 8.24
N LEU A 26 -4.26 -10.35 7.00
CA LEU A 26 -3.37 -11.34 6.39
C LEU A 26 -2.29 -10.66 5.55
N LYS A 27 -1.16 -11.34 5.40
CA LYS A 27 -0.07 -10.95 4.51
C LYS A 27 -0.30 -11.57 3.13
N GLN A 28 -0.26 -10.76 2.07
CA GLN A 28 -0.15 -11.26 0.70
C GLN A 28 1.30 -11.13 0.22
N ILE A 29 1.75 -12.10 -0.56
CA ILE A 29 3.11 -12.16 -1.09
C ILE A 29 3.01 -12.26 -2.61
N ILE A 30 3.79 -11.44 -3.32
CA ILE A 30 3.88 -11.51 -4.79
C ILE A 30 4.53 -12.84 -5.16
N LYS A 31 3.82 -13.65 -5.94
CA LYS A 31 4.32 -14.89 -6.51
C LYS A 31 5.12 -14.58 -7.76
N ILE A 32 6.36 -15.06 -7.79
CA ILE A 32 7.23 -14.95 -8.95
C ILE A 32 7.37 -16.30 -9.68
N ASN A 33 7.58 -16.25 -10.98
CA ASN A 33 7.97 -17.43 -11.77
C ASN A 33 9.50 -17.63 -11.75
N ASP A 34 9.99 -18.64 -12.46
CA ASP A 34 11.42 -18.97 -12.54
C ASP A 34 12.29 -17.89 -13.22
N LYS A 35 11.66 -16.96 -13.95
CA LYS A 35 12.31 -15.78 -14.55
C LYS A 35 12.31 -14.56 -13.62
N GLY A 36 11.70 -14.64 -12.44
CA GLY A 36 11.59 -13.54 -11.49
C GLY A 36 10.43 -12.58 -11.78
N GLU A 37 9.51 -12.93 -12.67
CA GLU A 37 8.39 -12.09 -13.08
C GLU A 37 7.22 -12.25 -12.10
N SER A 38 6.53 -11.14 -11.78
CA SER A 38 5.40 -11.13 -10.86
C SER A 38 4.14 -11.63 -11.56
N ILE A 39 3.62 -12.80 -11.17
CA ILE A 39 2.56 -13.51 -11.91
C ILE A 39 1.25 -13.66 -11.12
N ASP A 40 1.30 -13.68 -9.79
CA ASP A 40 0.08 -13.78 -8.96
C ASP A 40 0.32 -13.26 -7.54
N TRP A 41 -0.72 -13.27 -6.71
CA TRP A 41 -0.62 -13.15 -5.26
C TRP A 41 -0.76 -14.53 -4.61
N THR A 42 0.00 -14.77 -3.54
CA THR A 42 -0.20 -15.92 -2.66
C THR A 42 -0.50 -15.46 -1.24
N GLU A 43 -1.40 -16.16 -0.55
CA GLU A 43 -1.64 -15.90 0.88
C GLU A 43 -0.43 -16.33 1.72
N GLY A 44 0.04 -15.43 2.57
CA GLY A 44 1.06 -15.69 3.57
C GLY A 44 0.47 -15.83 4.98
N GLN A 45 1.16 -15.25 5.95
CA GLN A 45 0.76 -15.28 7.35
C GLN A 45 -0.62 -14.64 7.58
N LYS A 46 -1.51 -15.36 8.27
CA LYS A 46 -2.73 -14.78 8.89
C LYS A 46 -2.39 -14.28 10.29
N TYR A 47 -2.87 -13.09 10.62
CA TYR A 47 -2.68 -12.50 11.93
C TYR A 47 -3.91 -12.78 12.81
N PRO A 48 -3.76 -12.81 14.14
CA PRO A 48 -4.89 -12.99 15.04
C PRO A 48 -5.99 -11.95 14.82
N ASP A 49 -7.23 -12.39 14.84
CA ASP A 49 -8.40 -11.52 14.73
C ASP A 49 -8.47 -10.58 15.95
N ARG A 50 -8.77 -9.30 15.70
CA ARG A 50 -8.91 -8.28 16.72
C ARG A 50 -10.01 -7.30 16.32
N GLU A 51 -10.76 -6.83 17.31
CA GLU A 51 -11.72 -5.73 17.10
C GLU A 51 -11.04 -4.46 16.57
N GLN A 52 -9.78 -4.26 16.98
CA GLN A 52 -8.97 -3.10 16.60
C GLN A 52 -7.50 -3.46 16.38
N TYR A 53 -6.90 -2.84 15.37
CA TYR A 53 -5.46 -2.87 15.10
C TYR A 53 -4.87 -1.47 15.12
N ALA A 54 -3.64 -1.35 15.64
CA ALA A 54 -2.78 -0.20 15.40
C ALA A 54 -1.65 -0.64 14.46
N LEU A 55 -1.74 -0.26 13.19
CA LEU A 55 -0.77 -0.63 12.15
C LEU A 55 0.29 0.45 11.99
N CYS A 56 1.55 0.03 11.85
CA CYS A 56 2.68 0.92 11.66
C CYS A 56 2.48 1.78 10.40
N ARG A 57 2.67 3.09 10.55
CA ARG A 57 2.69 4.05 9.43
C ARG A 57 4.06 4.71 9.24
N CYS A 58 4.86 4.78 10.31
CA CYS A 58 6.14 5.47 10.29
C CYS A 58 7.30 4.67 9.67
N GLY A 59 7.12 3.37 9.39
CA GLY A 59 8.17 2.51 8.83
C GLY A 59 9.23 1.99 9.81
N HIS A 60 9.25 2.45 11.07
CA HIS A 60 10.31 2.12 12.04
C HIS A 60 9.91 1.12 13.15
N SER A 61 8.73 0.50 13.07
CA SER A 61 8.32 -0.51 14.06
C SER A 61 9.24 -1.73 14.01
N LYS A 62 9.55 -2.33 15.15
CA LYS A 62 10.22 -3.64 15.21
C LYS A 62 9.23 -4.80 15.25
N ASN A 63 7.93 -4.50 15.37
CA ASN A 63 6.84 -5.48 15.46
C ASN A 63 5.85 -5.35 14.29
N HIS A 64 6.37 -5.22 13.07
CA HIS A 64 5.52 -5.12 11.88
C HIS A 64 4.55 -6.30 11.75
N PRO A 65 3.31 -6.08 11.30
CA PRO A 65 2.76 -4.83 10.76
C PRO A 65 2.25 -3.85 11.83
N TYR A 66 2.35 -4.20 13.11
CA TYR A 66 1.82 -3.42 14.21
C TYR A 66 2.70 -2.23 14.58
N CYS A 67 2.08 -1.24 15.19
CA CYS A 67 2.77 -0.14 15.84
C CYS A 67 3.29 -0.57 17.22
N ASP A 68 4.54 -0.26 17.51
CA ASP A 68 5.22 -0.50 18.79
C ASP A 68 5.63 0.80 19.52
N GLY A 69 5.16 1.95 19.03
CA GLY A 69 5.49 3.27 19.58
C GLY A 69 6.76 3.91 19.01
N ALA A 70 7.46 3.29 18.06
CA ALA A 70 8.65 3.87 17.42
C ALA A 70 8.41 5.27 16.84
N HIS A 71 7.21 5.53 16.29
CA HIS A 71 6.82 6.83 15.73
C HIS A 71 7.04 8.01 16.70
N ALA A 72 6.78 7.82 18.00
CA ALA A 72 6.98 8.87 19.00
C ALA A 72 8.47 9.13 19.26
N LYS A 73 9.29 8.08 19.26
CA LYS A 73 10.75 8.18 19.51
C LYS A 73 11.46 8.91 18.39
N ILE A 74 11.07 8.64 17.14
CA ILE A 74 11.66 9.28 15.96
C ILE A 74 11.01 10.62 15.61
N LYS A 75 9.99 11.05 16.37
CA LYS A 75 9.19 12.25 16.09
C LYS A 75 8.63 12.24 14.65
N PHE A 76 7.95 11.16 14.30
CA PHE A 76 7.35 10.99 12.99
C PHE A 76 6.32 12.10 12.72
N GLU A 77 6.56 12.91 11.69
CA GLU A 77 5.62 13.94 11.25
C GLU A 77 4.73 13.38 10.15
N GLY A 78 3.57 12.86 10.53
CA GLY A 78 2.64 12.21 9.62
C GLY A 78 1.73 13.19 8.88
N THR A 79 2.29 14.29 8.38
CA THR A 79 1.59 15.39 7.69
C THR A 79 1.47 15.21 6.18
N GLU A 80 1.91 14.06 5.67
CA GLU A 80 1.85 13.70 4.26
C GLU A 80 0.46 13.92 3.67
N THR A 81 0.41 14.61 2.54
CA THR A 81 -0.82 14.83 1.77
C THR A 81 -0.60 14.35 0.34
N ALA A 82 -1.63 13.77 -0.26
CA ALA A 82 -1.59 13.45 -1.68
C ALA A 82 -1.88 14.72 -2.50
N SER A 83 -1.22 14.87 -3.65
CA SER A 83 -1.57 15.91 -4.63
C SER A 83 -3.03 15.78 -5.05
N ARG A 84 -3.65 16.94 -5.34
CA ARG A 84 -5.03 17.05 -5.87
C ARG A 84 -5.04 17.35 -7.37
N ASP A 85 -3.87 17.41 -8.01
CA ASP A 85 -3.75 17.64 -9.44
C ASP A 85 -4.39 16.47 -10.19
N SER A 86 -4.91 16.75 -11.38
CA SER A 86 -5.54 15.73 -12.20
C SER A 86 -4.50 14.69 -12.64
N TYR A 87 -5.00 13.52 -13.04
CA TYR A 87 -4.14 12.46 -13.56
C TYR A 87 -3.31 12.95 -14.75
N PHE A 88 -3.94 13.63 -15.71
CA PHE A 88 -3.27 14.09 -16.94
C PHE A 88 -2.20 15.14 -16.70
N GLU A 89 -2.35 16.01 -15.69
CA GLU A 89 -1.32 16.99 -15.33
C GLU A 89 -0.06 16.33 -14.74
N ARG A 90 -0.25 15.20 -14.07
CA ARG A 90 0.84 14.45 -13.43
C ARG A 90 1.46 13.38 -14.34
N ALA A 91 0.73 12.95 -15.36
CA ALA A 91 1.12 11.82 -16.18
C ALA A 91 2.27 12.17 -17.12
N LYS A 92 3.27 11.31 -17.16
CA LYS A 92 4.29 11.31 -18.22
C LYS A 92 3.74 10.56 -19.43
N GLN A 93 3.92 11.16 -20.60
CA GLN A 93 3.63 10.53 -21.87
C GLN A 93 4.83 9.71 -22.32
N ILE A 94 4.59 8.46 -22.71
CA ILE A 94 5.59 7.52 -23.21
C ILE A 94 5.11 7.04 -24.57
N GLU A 95 5.89 7.34 -25.61
CA GLU A 95 5.57 6.94 -26.97
C GLU A 95 6.09 5.52 -27.23
N GLY A 96 5.17 4.61 -27.52
CA GLY A 96 5.45 3.29 -28.03
C GLY A 96 5.31 3.21 -29.56
N PRO A 97 5.66 2.07 -30.18
CA PRO A 97 5.56 1.90 -31.62
C PRO A 97 4.11 1.96 -32.15
N GLU A 98 3.12 1.62 -31.32
CA GLU A 98 1.70 1.59 -31.71
C GLU A 98 0.78 2.39 -30.78
N LEU A 99 1.20 2.62 -29.53
CA LEU A 99 0.37 3.21 -28.48
C LEU A 99 1.14 4.30 -27.74
N ILE A 100 0.40 5.27 -27.23
CA ILE A 100 0.91 6.28 -26.30
C ILE A 100 0.42 5.92 -24.90
N LEU A 101 1.36 5.69 -23.98
CA LEU A 101 1.06 5.40 -22.58
C LEU A 101 1.19 6.70 -21.77
N TYR A 102 0.17 7.00 -20.97
CA TYR A 102 0.24 8.00 -19.92
C TYR A 102 0.42 7.30 -18.59
N ASP A 103 1.37 7.75 -17.77
CA ASP A 103 1.56 7.18 -16.45
C ASP A 103 2.02 8.17 -15.39
N VAL A 104 1.48 7.96 -14.20
CA VAL A 104 1.86 8.68 -12.98
C VAL A 104 2.60 7.70 -12.08
N ARG A 105 3.91 7.55 -12.32
CA ARG A 105 4.76 6.59 -11.62
C ARG A 105 4.70 6.68 -10.09
N ASP A 106 4.42 7.86 -9.55
CA ASP A 106 4.26 8.07 -8.10
C ASP A 106 3.07 7.31 -7.50
N LEU A 107 2.10 6.91 -8.32
CA LEU A 107 0.96 6.08 -7.92
C LEU A 107 1.26 4.58 -8.05
N CYS A 108 2.43 4.20 -8.57
CA CYS A 108 2.81 2.80 -8.73
C CYS A 108 2.92 2.11 -7.36
N ALA A 109 2.25 0.97 -7.20
CA ALA A 109 2.32 0.14 -5.99
C ALA A 109 3.64 -0.67 -5.90
N TYR A 110 4.55 -0.51 -6.87
CA TYR A 110 5.79 -1.28 -7.00
C TYR A 110 5.61 -2.80 -6.97
N ALA A 111 4.42 -3.28 -7.34
CA ALA A 111 4.08 -4.70 -7.37
C ALA A 111 4.60 -5.43 -8.63
N ARG A 112 5.14 -4.69 -9.60
CA ARG A 112 5.83 -5.18 -10.81
C ARG A 112 5.07 -6.15 -11.73
N PHE A 113 3.75 -6.28 -11.56
CA PHE A 113 2.90 -7.02 -12.49
C PHE A 113 2.87 -6.47 -13.92
N CYS A 114 3.26 -5.20 -14.12
CA CYS A 114 3.39 -4.57 -15.44
C CYS A 114 4.78 -4.71 -16.06
N ASP A 115 5.76 -5.29 -15.34
CA ASP A 115 7.13 -5.52 -15.84
C ASP A 115 7.32 -6.98 -16.32
N VAL A 116 6.24 -7.73 -16.55
CA VAL A 116 6.30 -9.08 -17.12
C VAL A 116 6.68 -8.94 -18.60
N ASP A 117 7.73 -9.64 -19.05
CA ASP A 117 8.30 -9.53 -20.42
C ASP A 117 8.87 -8.14 -20.82
N ASP A 118 9.90 -7.66 -20.09
CA ASP A 118 10.59 -6.37 -20.26
C ASP A 118 9.75 -5.16 -19.79
N THR A 119 10.44 -4.06 -19.45
CA THR A 119 9.77 -2.90 -18.85
C THR A 119 9.34 -1.89 -19.90
N VAL A 120 8.13 -1.34 -19.73
CA VAL A 120 7.67 -0.15 -20.47
C VAL A 120 8.42 1.12 -20.04
N TRP A 121 9.14 1.08 -18.91
CA TRP A 121 9.90 2.19 -18.33
C TRP A 121 11.36 2.15 -18.82
N LYS A 122 11.65 2.75 -19.98
CA LYS A 122 13.03 2.97 -20.45
C LYS A 122 13.49 4.41 -20.21
#